data_AF-A0A7J9BCT4-F1
#
_entry.id   AF-A0A7J9BCT4-F1
#
_cell.length_a   1.000
_cell.length_b   1.000
_cell.length_c   1.000
_cell.angle_alpha   90.00
_cell.angle_beta   90.00
_cell.angle_gamma   90.00
#
_symmetry.space_group_name_H-M   'P 1'
#
loop_
_entity.id
_entity.type
_entity.pdbx_description
1 polymer ?
#
loop_
_entity_poly.entity_id
_entity_poly.type
_entity_poly.pdbx_seq_one_letter_code
_entity_poly.pdbx_strand_id
1 'polypeptide(L)'
;MAFQLDVDYNDLYYQHRVDTSVPIEETMEELKKQVEEGKIKYIGLSEASAVTIKRAHAIHPITALQMEKSSEVSRGEFRLSSLATKQATMVLQLALAWLIHQVDDIIPIPDNVGSLALKLTQEDLKEIRDAVPIDDVSGTREVASYAWKFADTPIKEM
;
A
#
# COMPACT_ATOMS: atom_id res chain seq x y z
N MET A 1 5.37 -22.96 -9.06
CA MET A 1 4.13 -23.24 -8.33
C MET A 1 4.12 -22.48 -7.02
N ALA A 2 3.23 -21.50 -6.90
CA ALA A 2 2.95 -20.84 -5.62
C ALA A 2 1.94 -21.72 -4.86
N PHE A 3 2.45 -22.64 -4.03
CA PHE A 3 1.71 -23.77 -3.46
C PHE A 3 0.44 -23.41 -2.65
N GLN A 4 0.26 -22.16 -2.23
CA GLN A 4 -0.90 -21.71 -1.45
C GLN A 4 -2.06 -21.15 -2.29
N LEU A 5 -1.79 -20.72 -3.52
CA LEU A 5 -2.80 -20.05 -4.36
C LEU A 5 -3.38 -20.96 -5.45
N ASP A 6 -2.88 -22.20 -5.55
CA ASP A 6 -3.27 -23.19 -6.58
C ASP A 6 -3.21 -22.62 -8.01
N VAL A 7 -2.13 -21.88 -8.29
CA VAL A 7 -1.84 -21.27 -9.60
C VAL A 7 -0.46 -21.67 -10.11
N ASP A 8 -0.34 -21.71 -11.43
CA ASP A 8 0.91 -22.04 -12.12
C ASP A 8 1.94 -20.90 -12.01
N TYR A 9 1.48 -19.65 -12.00
CA TYR A 9 2.30 -18.45 -11.96
C TYR A 9 1.64 -17.30 -11.17
N ASN A 10 2.44 -16.32 -10.72
CA ASN A 10 1.94 -15.04 -10.18
C ASN A 10 2.20 -13.90 -11.18
N ASP A 11 1.21 -13.05 -11.45
CA ASP A 11 1.43 -11.90 -12.34
C ASP A 11 2.45 -10.92 -11.75
N LEU A 12 2.31 -10.52 -10.49
CA LEU A 12 3.20 -9.57 -9.83
C LEU A 12 3.65 -10.12 -8.48
N TYR A 13 4.97 -10.27 -8.31
CA TYR A 13 5.56 -10.78 -7.08
C TYR A 13 6.41 -9.70 -6.40
N TYR A 14 6.14 -9.44 -5.12
CA TYR A 14 6.80 -8.38 -4.36
C TYR A 14 7.88 -8.93 -3.43
N GLN A 15 9.04 -8.28 -3.42
CA GLN A 15 9.90 -8.33 -2.23
C GLN A 15 9.24 -7.48 -1.14
N HIS A 16 8.60 -8.16 -0.17
CA HIS A 16 7.74 -7.50 0.82
C HIS A 16 8.51 -6.59 1.79
N ARG A 17 9.76 -6.93 2.11
CA ARG A 17 10.70 -6.05 2.81
C ARG A 17 12.09 -6.26 2.25
N VAL A 18 12.81 -5.17 2.04
CA VAL A 18 14.22 -5.26 1.62
C VAL A 18 15.03 -5.80 2.79
N ASP A 19 15.71 -6.92 2.57
CA ASP A 19 16.71 -7.41 3.52
C ASP A 19 17.93 -6.48 3.45
N THR A 20 18.39 -6.00 4.61
CA THR A 20 19.54 -5.09 4.69
C THR A 20 20.86 -5.83 4.83
N SER A 21 20.81 -7.14 5.09
CA SER A 21 21.98 -8.01 5.21
C SER A 21 22.42 -8.61 3.88
N VAL A 22 21.55 -8.62 2.87
CA VAL A 22 21.81 -9.16 1.53
C VAL A 22 21.77 -8.02 0.50
N PRO A 23 22.77 -7.92 -0.41
CA PRO A 23 22.71 -6.97 -1.51
C PRO A 23 21.46 -7.21 -2.36
N ILE A 24 20.75 -6.13 -2.70
CA ILE A 24 19.49 -6.21 -3.47
C ILE A 24 19.69 -6.88 -4.84
N GLU A 25 20.88 -6.77 -5.44
CA GLU A 25 21.22 -7.39 -6.71
C GLU A 25 21.13 -8.92 -6.64
N GLU A 26 21.57 -9.53 -5.54
CA GLU A 26 21.50 -10.99 -5.38
C GLU A 26 20.05 -11.47 -5.32
N THR A 27 19.20 -10.75 -4.58
CA THR A 27 17.76 -11.02 -4.56
C THR A 27 17.14 -10.85 -5.95
N MET A 28 17.53 -9.79 -6.67
CA MET A 28 16.99 -9.49 -7.99
C MET A 28 17.42 -10.48 -9.07
N GLU A 29 18.64 -11.03 -9.01
CA GLU A 29 19.09 -12.09 -9.91
C GLU A 29 18.26 -13.35 -9.74
N GLU A 30 17.87 -13.69 -8.51
CA GLU A 30 17.00 -14.85 -8.27
C GLU A 30 15.56 -14.60 -8.74
N LEU A 31 15.03 -13.41 -8.49
CA LEU A 31 13.72 -13.03 -9.00
C LEU A 31 13.67 -13.02 -10.54
N LYS A 32 14.73 -12.54 -11.19
CA LYS A 32 14.88 -12.58 -12.65
C LYS A 32 14.80 -14.01 -13.19
N LYS A 33 15.48 -14.98 -12.57
CA LYS A 33 15.37 -16.39 -12.98
C LYS A 33 13.93 -16.88 -12.86
N GLN A 34 13.20 -16.50 -11.80
CA GLN A 34 11.80 -16.90 -11.66
C GLN A 34 10.90 -16.28 -12.74
N VAL A 35 11.24 -15.08 -13.26
CA VAL A 35 10.60 -14.51 -14.44
C VAL A 35 10.89 -15.34 -15.68
N GLU A 36 12.16 -15.69 -15.91
CA GLU A 36 12.60 -16.49 -17.05
C GLU A 36 12.00 -17.91 -17.05
N GLU A 37 11.82 -18.50 -15.87
CA GLU A 37 11.15 -19.79 -15.65
C GLU A 37 9.62 -19.71 -15.76
N GLY A 38 9.05 -18.50 -15.93
CA GLY A 38 7.62 -18.28 -16.06
C GLY A 38 6.82 -18.47 -14.76
N LYS A 39 7.50 -18.56 -13.62
CA LYS A 39 6.85 -18.68 -12.29
C LYS A 39 6.24 -17.35 -11.83
N ILE A 40 6.83 -16.24 -12.27
CA ILE A 40 6.32 -14.89 -12.06
C ILE A 40 6.38 -14.11 -13.38
N LYS A 41 5.49 -13.14 -13.61
CA LYS A 41 5.58 -12.27 -14.80
C LYS A 41 6.31 -10.96 -14.52
N TYR A 42 6.05 -10.37 -13.37
CA TYR A 42 6.53 -9.03 -13.01
C TYR A 42 7.07 -9.00 -11.58
N ILE A 43 8.02 -8.10 -11.35
CA ILE A 43 8.66 -7.90 -10.05
C ILE A 43 8.20 -6.55 -9.48
N GLY A 44 7.79 -6.56 -8.21
CA GLY A 44 7.53 -5.37 -7.42
C GLY A 44 8.45 -5.28 -6.21
N LEU A 45 8.62 -4.07 -5.68
CA LEU A 45 9.28 -3.83 -4.39
C LEU A 45 8.30 -3.18 -3.42
N SER A 46 8.44 -3.47 -2.14
CA SER A 46 7.69 -2.80 -1.07
C SER A 46 8.65 -2.11 -0.12
N GLU A 47 8.31 -0.88 0.29
CA GLU A 47 9.08 -0.08 1.25
C GLU A 47 10.58 0.09 0.90
N ALA A 48 10.91 0.14 -0.39
CA ALA A 48 12.29 0.25 -0.86
C ALA A 48 12.74 1.71 -1.00
N SER A 49 13.98 2.00 -0.59
CA SER A 49 14.57 3.33 -0.79
C SER A 49 14.83 3.63 -2.27
N ALA A 50 14.88 4.90 -2.66
CA ALA A 50 15.21 5.31 -4.03
C ALA A 50 16.55 4.73 -4.54
N VAL A 51 17.54 4.58 -3.65
CA VAL A 51 18.83 3.98 -3.99
C VAL A 51 18.66 2.48 -4.26
N THR A 52 17.92 1.78 -3.42
CA THR A 52 17.60 0.35 -3.59
C THR A 52 16.85 0.11 -4.90
N ILE A 53 15.85 0.94 -5.20
CA ILE A 53 15.05 0.83 -6.42
C ILE A 53 15.94 0.97 -7.66
N LYS A 54 16.81 1.98 -7.72
CA LYS A 54 17.72 2.18 -8.85
C LYS A 54 18.65 1.00 -9.07
N ARG A 55 19.21 0.44 -7.99
CA ARG A 55 20.09 -0.74 -8.04
C ARG A 55 19.34 -1.99 -8.50
N ALA A 56 18.15 -2.22 -7.95
CA ALA A 56 17.31 -3.35 -8.34
C ALA A 56 16.89 -3.28 -9.81
N HIS A 57 16.45 -2.10 -10.26
CA HIS A 57 15.98 -1.87 -11.62
C HIS A 57 17.10 -2.03 -12.68
N ALA A 58 18.37 -1.88 -12.28
CA ALA A 58 19.50 -2.13 -13.16
C ALA A 58 19.70 -3.64 -13.47
N ILE A 59 19.22 -4.54 -12.61
CA ILE A 59 19.31 -5.99 -12.80
C ILE A 59 18.11 -6.53 -13.59
N HIS A 60 16.89 -6.13 -13.18
CA HIS A 60 15.66 -6.44 -13.89
C HIS A 60 14.64 -5.31 -13.66
N PRO A 61 13.83 -4.93 -14.67
CA PRO A 61 12.80 -3.92 -14.51
C PRO A 61 11.87 -4.20 -13.32
N ILE A 62 11.67 -3.18 -12.49
CA ILE A 62 10.68 -3.16 -11.41
C ILE A 62 9.39 -2.56 -11.98
N THR A 63 8.30 -3.33 -11.90
CA THR A 63 6.98 -2.96 -12.46
C THR A 63 6.17 -2.10 -11.50
N ALA A 64 6.30 -2.33 -10.19
CA ALA A 64 5.53 -1.60 -9.19
C ALA A 64 6.32 -1.38 -7.90
N LEU A 65 6.06 -0.25 -7.25
CA LEU A 65 6.53 0.05 -5.91
C LEU A 65 5.32 0.21 -4.99
N GLN A 66 5.21 -0.65 -3.99
CA GLN A 66 4.21 -0.51 -2.94
C GLN A 66 4.82 0.28 -1.77
N MET A 67 4.18 1.38 -1.40
CA MET A 67 4.56 2.17 -0.23
C MET A 67 3.34 2.43 0.63
N GLU A 68 3.53 2.43 1.93
CA GLU A 68 2.55 2.95 2.86
C GLU A 68 2.36 4.45 2.59
N LYS A 69 1.10 4.81 2.36
CA LYS A 69 0.66 6.20 2.46
C LYS A 69 -0.40 6.24 3.54
N SER A 70 0.03 6.48 4.78
CA SER A 70 -0.93 6.68 5.86
C SER A 70 -1.59 8.05 5.69
N SER A 71 -2.91 8.03 5.59
CA SER A 71 -3.72 9.18 5.96
C SER A 71 -4.09 8.99 7.43
N GLU A 72 -3.12 9.05 8.34
CA GLU A 72 -3.42 9.19 9.76
C GLU A 72 -3.89 10.62 9.99
N VAL A 73 -5.21 10.76 9.98
CA VAL A 73 -5.90 12.04 9.97
C VAL A 73 -6.74 12.13 11.25
N SER A 74 -6.11 12.14 12.43
CA SER A 74 -6.89 12.31 13.67
C SER A 74 -7.42 13.76 13.87
N ARG A 75 -6.89 14.76 13.15
CA ARG A 75 -7.34 16.17 13.18
C ARG A 75 -8.02 16.67 11.89
N GLY A 76 -7.66 16.13 10.74
CA GLY A 76 -8.28 16.45 9.44
C GLY A 76 -9.56 15.66 9.13
N GLU A 77 -9.94 14.64 9.93
CA GLU A 77 -11.12 13.79 9.70
C GLU A 77 -12.41 14.62 9.65
N PHE A 78 -12.49 15.65 10.49
CA PHE A 78 -13.62 16.57 10.53
C PHE A 78 -13.70 17.50 9.30
N ARG A 79 -12.54 17.82 8.70
CA ARG A 79 -12.49 18.65 7.48
C ARG A 79 -12.76 17.80 6.25
N LEU A 80 -12.17 16.61 6.17
CA LEU A 80 -12.42 15.65 5.10
C LEU A 80 -13.88 15.16 5.09
N SER A 81 -14.52 15.01 6.25
CA SER A 81 -15.95 14.65 6.31
C SER A 81 -16.86 15.75 5.75
N SER A 82 -16.54 17.03 6.00
CA SER A 82 -17.27 18.15 5.40
C SER A 82 -17.11 18.21 3.87
N LEU A 83 -15.90 17.93 3.37
CA LEU A 83 -15.60 17.87 1.93
C LEU A 83 -16.24 16.65 1.26
N ALA A 84 -16.24 15.51 1.93
CA ALA A 84 -16.87 14.29 1.45
C ALA A 84 -18.40 14.46 1.35
N THR A 85 -19.01 15.16 2.31
CA THR A 85 -20.43 15.53 2.27
C THR A 85 -20.75 16.46 1.10
N LYS A 86 -19.89 17.45 0.82
CA LYS A 86 -20.01 18.34 -0.35
C LYS A 86 -19.96 17.57 -1.67
N GLN A 87 -19.14 16.52 -1.74
CA GLN A 87 -19.00 15.63 -2.91
C GLN A 87 -19.95 14.42 -2.88
N ALA A 88 -20.91 14.39 -1.93
CA ALA A 88 -21.87 13.29 -1.73
C ALA A 88 -21.21 11.89 -1.67
N THR A 89 -20.05 11.79 -1.04
CA THR A 89 -19.22 10.58 -0.99
C THR A 89 -18.71 10.27 0.42
N MET A 90 -18.14 9.08 0.63
CA MET A 90 -17.55 8.69 1.90
C MET A 90 -16.12 9.25 2.01
N VAL A 91 -15.65 9.55 3.24
CA VAL A 91 -14.28 10.09 3.47
C VAL A 91 -13.20 9.19 2.85
N LEU A 92 -13.37 7.87 2.94
CA LEU A 92 -12.46 6.90 2.31
C LEU A 92 -12.48 7.00 0.77
N GLN A 93 -13.65 7.24 0.16
CA GLN A 93 -13.79 7.40 -1.29
C GLN A 93 -13.15 8.71 -1.76
N LEU A 94 -13.29 9.78 -0.98
CA LEU A 94 -12.67 11.07 -1.28
C LEU A 94 -11.13 10.98 -1.19
N ALA A 95 -10.61 10.33 -0.14
CA ALA A 95 -9.17 10.10 0.02
C ALA A 95 -8.61 9.25 -1.12
N LEU A 96 -9.35 8.21 -1.53
CA LEU A 96 -8.97 7.33 -2.62
C LEU A 96 -9.04 8.03 -3.98
N ALA A 97 -10.09 8.81 -4.24
CA ALA A 97 -10.21 9.60 -5.46
C ALA A 97 -9.10 10.65 -5.56
N TRP A 98 -8.78 11.34 -4.46
CA TRP A 98 -7.64 12.26 -4.43
C TRP A 98 -6.33 11.55 -4.78
N LEU A 99 -6.13 10.32 -4.29
CA LEU A 99 -4.94 9.54 -4.61
C LEU A 99 -4.85 9.18 -6.10
N ILE A 100 -5.96 8.74 -6.69
CA ILE A 100 -6.06 8.37 -8.11
C ILE A 100 -5.86 9.59 -9.03
N HIS A 101 -6.25 10.79 -8.59
CA HIS A 101 -6.10 12.03 -9.38
C HIS A 101 -4.69 12.66 -9.33
N GLN A 102 -3.77 12.13 -8.52
CA GLN A 102 -2.41 12.69 -8.39
C GLN A 102 -1.53 12.38 -9.60
N VAL A 103 -1.63 11.17 -10.16
CA VAL A 103 -0.84 10.66 -11.29
C VAL A 103 -1.51 9.38 -11.80
N ASP A 104 -1.51 9.17 -13.13
CA ASP A 104 -2.13 8.01 -13.78
C ASP A 104 -1.52 6.65 -13.37
N ASP A 105 -0.31 6.67 -12.81
CA ASP A 105 0.45 5.47 -12.41
C ASP A 105 0.23 5.05 -10.94
N ILE A 106 -0.65 5.72 -10.19
CA ILE A 106 -0.99 5.33 -8.81
C ILE A 106 -2.21 4.42 -8.79
N ILE A 107 -2.00 3.16 -8.39
CA ILE A 107 -3.04 2.17 -8.21
C ILE A 107 -3.18 1.84 -6.72
N PRO A 108 -4.22 2.35 -6.04
CA PRO A 108 -4.45 2.02 -4.66
C PRO A 108 -5.08 0.63 -4.49
N ILE A 109 -4.71 -0.06 -3.41
CA ILE A 109 -5.16 -1.43 -3.10
C ILE A 109 -6.37 -1.53 -2.11
N PRO A 110 -7.03 -0.46 -1.59
CA PRO A 110 -8.25 -0.64 -0.81
C PRO A 110 -9.48 -0.90 -1.70
N ASP A 111 -10.42 -1.70 -1.17
CA ASP A 111 -11.68 -2.08 -1.82
C ASP A 111 -12.69 -0.91 -1.81
N ASN A 112 -12.64 -0.06 -2.83
CA ASN A 112 -13.68 0.95 -3.03
C ASN A 112 -13.81 1.45 -4.48
N VAL A 113 -14.33 0.58 -5.36
CA VAL A 113 -14.55 0.86 -6.79
C VAL A 113 -15.31 2.18 -7.05
N GLY A 114 -16.14 2.63 -6.11
CA GLY A 114 -16.91 3.89 -6.21
C GLY A 114 -16.06 5.15 -6.30
N SER A 115 -14.80 5.13 -5.84
CA SER A 115 -13.91 6.30 -5.94
C SER A 115 -13.48 6.62 -7.37
N LEU A 116 -13.49 5.64 -8.28
CA LEU A 116 -13.08 5.81 -9.68
C LEU A 116 -14.04 6.71 -10.48
N ALA A 117 -15.28 6.87 -10.01
CA ALA A 117 -16.30 7.69 -10.68
C ALA A 117 -16.27 9.16 -10.25
N LEU A 118 -15.54 9.50 -9.19
CA LEU A 118 -15.44 10.88 -8.70
C LEU A 118 -14.57 11.69 -9.66
N LYS A 119 -15.04 12.88 -10.03
CA LYS A 119 -14.27 13.84 -10.82
C LYS A 119 -13.94 15.03 -9.93
N LEU A 120 -12.69 15.10 -9.47
CA LEU A 120 -12.23 16.20 -8.63
C LEU A 120 -11.63 17.30 -9.51
N THR A 121 -12.02 18.55 -9.25
CA THR A 121 -11.42 19.73 -9.90
C THR A 121 -10.08 20.07 -9.25
N GLN A 122 -9.28 20.93 -9.89
CA GLN A 122 -8.01 21.39 -9.31
C GLN A 122 -8.22 22.17 -8.01
N GLU A 123 -9.33 22.90 -7.90
CA GLU A 123 -9.76 23.56 -6.68
C GLU A 123 -10.10 22.56 -5.58
N ASP A 124 -10.81 21.47 -5.89
CA ASP A 124 -11.11 20.40 -4.91
C ASP A 124 -9.81 19.73 -4.42
N LEU A 125 -8.87 19.45 -5.32
CA LEU A 125 -7.58 18.85 -4.97
C LEU A 125 -6.76 19.75 -4.04
N LYS A 126 -6.79 21.07 -4.29
CA LYS A 126 -6.16 22.07 -3.43
C LYS A 126 -6.83 22.14 -2.06
N GLU A 127 -8.16 22.14 -2.03
CA GLU A 127 -8.95 22.17 -0.79
C GLU A 127 -8.69 20.93 0.08
N ILE A 128 -8.59 19.74 -0.53
CA ILE A 128 -8.25 18.49 0.16
C ILE A 128 -6.81 18.53 0.70
N ARG A 129 -5.86 19.04 -0.09
CA ARG A 129 -4.45 19.19 0.34
C ARG A 129 -4.32 20.15 1.52
N ASP A 130 -5.01 21.29 1.47
CA ASP A 130 -4.96 22.30 2.53
C ASP A 130 -5.69 21.84 3.80
N ALA A 131 -6.58 20.84 3.69
CA ALA A 131 -7.29 20.24 4.82
C ALA A 131 -6.41 19.32 5.67
N VAL A 132 -5.32 18.77 5.12
CA VAL A 132 -4.37 17.87 5.80
C VAL A 132 -2.93 18.35 5.55
N PRO A 133 -2.39 19.23 6.42
CA PRO A 133 -0.98 19.66 6.35
C PRO A 133 -0.04 18.45 6.44
N ILE A 134 1.08 18.49 5.71
CA ILE A 134 2.04 17.38 5.67
C ILE A 134 2.65 17.07 7.05
N ASP A 135 2.71 18.08 7.93
CA ASP A 135 3.23 17.97 9.29
C ASP A 135 2.26 17.27 10.26
N ASP A 136 0.98 17.14 9.90
CA ASP A 136 -0.03 16.41 10.68
C ASP A 136 -0.02 14.90 10.39
N VAL A 137 0.81 14.43 9.44
CA VAL A 137 0.93 13.03 9.04
C VAL A 137 2.09 12.38 9.79
N SER A 138 1.82 11.89 11.00
CA SER A 138 2.80 11.11 11.77
C SER A 138 2.13 9.86 12.35
N GLY A 139 2.55 8.70 11.88
CA GLY A 139 2.12 7.42 12.42
C GLY A 139 2.97 6.95 13.59
N THR A 140 2.31 6.60 14.69
CA THR A 140 2.94 5.87 15.79
C THR A 140 2.41 4.45 15.83
N ARG A 141 3.32 3.48 15.97
CA ARG A 141 2.98 2.07 16.12
C ARG A 141 2.30 1.85 17.47
N GLU A 142 0.99 1.78 17.51
CA GLU A 142 0.29 1.32 18.71
C GLU A 142 0.42 -0.20 18.83
N VAL A 143 1.17 -0.63 19.83
CA VAL A 143 1.20 -2.03 20.27
C VAL A 143 0.01 -2.23 21.20
N ALA A 144 -1.09 -2.78 20.68
CA ALA A 144 -2.25 -3.11 21.50
C ALA A 144 -1.90 -4.21 22.53
N SER A 145 -1.77 -3.82 23.80
CA SER A 145 -1.51 -4.70 24.95
C SER A 145 -2.82 -5.21 25.56
N TYR A 146 -3.40 -6.28 25.01
CA TYR A 146 -4.55 -6.97 25.63
C TYR A 146 -4.45 -8.51 25.62
N ALA A 147 -3.23 -9.06 25.63
CA ALA A 147 -2.99 -10.50 25.48
C ALA A 147 -3.60 -11.38 26.59
N TRP A 148 -3.88 -10.84 27.78
CA TRP A 148 -4.33 -11.64 28.93
C TRP A 148 -5.86 -11.75 29.06
N LYS A 149 -6.63 -10.88 28.39
CA LYS A 149 -8.10 -10.80 28.58
C LYS A 149 -8.87 -12.03 28.09
N PHE A 150 -8.25 -12.85 27.24
CA PHE A 150 -8.88 -14.00 26.61
C PHE A 150 -7.97 -15.25 26.66
N ALA A 151 -7.02 -15.28 27.60
CA ALA A 151 -6.09 -16.39 27.78
C ALA A 151 -6.71 -17.56 28.58
N ASP A 152 -8.00 -17.83 28.36
CA ASP A 152 -8.68 -18.96 28.97
C ASP A 152 -8.43 -20.23 28.14
N THR A 153 -8.26 -21.37 28.82
CA THR A 153 -8.09 -22.69 28.17
C THR A 153 -9.38 -23.50 28.37
N PRO A 154 -9.84 -24.30 27.38
CA PRO A 154 -11.04 -25.13 27.54
C PRO A 154 -10.98 -25.98 28.81
N ILE A 155 -12.08 -25.99 29.56
CA ILE A 155 -12.21 -26.82 30.76
C ILE A 155 -12.15 -28.29 30.35
N LYS A 156 -11.36 -29.09 31.08
CA LYS A 156 -11.29 -30.53 30.85
C LYS A 156 -12.65 -31.15 31.15
N GLU A 157 -13.31 -31.71 30.14
CA GLU A 157 -14.52 -32.51 30.34
C GLU A 157 -14.22 -33.64 31.34
N MET A 158 -15.00 -33.72 32.43
CA MET A 158 -14.95 -34.79 33.44
C MET A 158 -15.86 -35.94 33.05
#